data_AF-A0A413M9B4-F1
#
_entry.id   AF-A0A413M9B4-F1
#
_cell.length_a   1.000
_cell.length_b   1.000
_cell.length_c   1.000
_cell.angle_alpha   90.00
_cell.angle_beta   90.00
_cell.angle_gamma   90.00
#
_symmetry.space_group_name_H-M   'P 1'
#
loop_
_entity.id
_entity.type
_entity.pdbx_description
1 polymer ?
#
loop_
_entity_poly.entity_id
_entity_poly.type
_entity_poly.pdbx_seq_one_letter_code
_entity_poly.pdbx_strand_id
1 'polypeptide(L)'
;MKIVLLNLLDSMMSGAATFIFFQAILGKKKSKLPYYIILLIFVCSFTIYAAITSILIGNTSTLAVYLRLILSSLLCFCLSFLYSANLRTKILISISTTILCSIFEDFSYYIITSIYSYRVEKDTMDFLVFSNISLMATMFFLIFSILIHFVWKKEAFVHSLSYTIILLVIPVLSMCLLLSKPILYLNINIPSAFFILAAFVLFINIMNYILFYNVLENEELRFQLTIQKEQIEFQRNKYEQLGAAYKNIRSFMHDTKKHLFYIENCVTEKKYDDIIPYSKEIMHDLESRYCTINTGNLVIDAFVSNLLLQTKAQGITLHTNLKFDKATILSMIIT
;
A
#
# COMPACT_ATOMS: atom_id res chain seq x y z
N MET A 1 -7.72 -47.09 7.47
CA MET A 1 -7.73 -46.24 8.68
C MET A 1 -6.52 -45.32 8.77
N LYS A 2 -5.27 -45.83 8.72
CA LYS A 2 -4.04 -45.00 8.78
C LYS A 2 -3.94 -43.91 7.69
N ILE A 3 -4.32 -44.27 6.47
CA ILE A 3 -4.25 -43.39 5.29
C ILE A 3 -5.27 -42.24 5.34
N VAL A 4 -6.49 -42.54 5.79
CA VAL A 4 -7.56 -41.53 5.95
C VAL A 4 -7.18 -40.51 7.03
N LEU A 5 -6.56 -40.98 8.11
CA LEU A 5 -6.06 -40.11 9.18
C LEU A 5 -4.94 -39.18 8.67
N LEU A 6 -4.04 -39.69 7.83
CA LEU A 6 -2.93 -38.93 7.25
C LEU A 6 -3.44 -37.80 6.34
N ASN A 7 -4.40 -38.10 5.45
CA ASN A 7 -5.01 -37.09 4.59
C ASN A 7 -5.83 -36.05 5.38
N LEU A 8 -6.49 -36.47 6.45
CA LEU A 8 -7.23 -35.54 7.30
C LEU A 8 -6.26 -34.58 7.99
N LEU A 9 -5.14 -35.09 8.52
CA LEU A 9 -4.08 -34.28 9.09
C LEU A 9 -3.51 -33.30 8.05
N ASP A 10 -3.16 -33.78 6.86
CA ASP A 10 -2.67 -32.95 5.75
C ASP A 10 -3.64 -31.80 5.41
N SER A 11 -4.94 -32.10 5.29
CA SER A 11 -5.96 -31.09 5.00
C SER A 11 -6.09 -30.03 6.10
N MET A 12 -5.97 -30.42 7.37
CA MET A 12 -5.99 -29.49 8.50
C MET A 12 -4.76 -28.59 8.50
N MET A 13 -3.60 -29.16 8.17
CA MET A 13 -2.33 -28.42 8.08
C MET A 13 -2.34 -27.43 6.92
N SER A 14 -2.85 -27.84 5.75
CA SER A 14 -3.03 -26.94 4.60
C SER A 14 -3.93 -25.74 4.95
N GLY A 15 -5.03 -25.98 5.65
CA GLY A 15 -5.92 -24.91 6.11
C GLY A 15 -5.25 -23.96 7.10
N ALA A 16 -4.48 -24.49 8.05
CA ALA A 16 -3.73 -23.67 9.00
C ALA A 16 -2.62 -22.85 8.32
N ALA A 17 -1.86 -23.47 7.42
CA ALA A 17 -0.77 -22.81 6.70
C ALA A 17 -1.28 -21.67 5.81
N THR A 18 -2.31 -21.93 5.02
CA THR A 18 -2.94 -20.90 4.18
C THR A 18 -3.57 -19.78 4.99
N PHE A 19 -4.15 -20.08 6.15
CA PHE A 19 -4.65 -19.05 7.05
C PHE A 19 -3.52 -18.16 7.58
N ILE A 20 -2.41 -18.72 8.05
CA ILE A 20 -1.24 -17.96 8.52
C ILE A 20 -0.70 -17.08 7.40
N PHE A 21 -0.59 -17.64 6.19
CA PHE A 21 -0.16 -16.90 5.00
C PHE A 21 -1.09 -15.72 4.69
N PHE A 22 -2.40 -15.97 4.56
CA PHE A 22 -3.37 -14.91 4.25
C PHE A 22 -3.38 -13.84 5.34
N GLN A 23 -3.26 -14.22 6.60
CA GLN A 23 -3.19 -13.28 7.71
C GLN A 23 -1.91 -12.43 7.67
N ALA A 24 -0.77 -13.01 7.28
CA ALA A 24 0.50 -12.29 7.13
C ALA A 24 0.43 -11.25 6.00
N ILE A 25 -0.17 -11.60 4.85
CA ILE A 25 -0.18 -10.71 3.68
C ILE A 25 -1.30 -9.67 3.76
N LEU A 26 -2.52 -10.09 4.09
CA LEU A 26 -3.69 -9.22 4.00
C LEU A 26 -3.87 -8.35 5.24
N GLY A 27 -3.44 -8.83 6.42
CA GLY A 27 -3.38 -8.10 7.69
C GLY A 27 -4.73 -7.64 8.27
N LYS A 28 -5.54 -6.94 7.47
CA LYS A 28 -6.82 -6.33 7.81
C LYS A 28 -7.98 -7.30 7.52
N LYS A 29 -8.65 -7.72 8.60
CA LYS A 29 -9.85 -8.54 8.54
C LYS A 29 -11.06 -7.67 8.23
N LYS A 30 -11.93 -8.13 7.33
CA LYS A 30 -13.19 -7.42 7.01
C LYS A 30 -14.26 -7.65 8.07
N SER A 31 -14.26 -8.82 8.70
CA SER A 31 -15.29 -9.24 9.64
C SER A 31 -14.88 -8.98 11.10
N LYS A 32 -15.86 -8.68 11.96
CA LYS A 32 -15.70 -8.63 13.42
C LYS A 32 -15.52 -10.02 14.07
N LEU A 33 -15.28 -11.07 13.26
CA LEU A 33 -15.22 -12.45 13.74
C LEU A 33 -13.92 -12.71 14.50
N PRO A 34 -13.98 -13.46 15.62
CA PRO A 34 -12.79 -13.81 16.40
C PRO A 34 -11.83 -14.67 15.58
N TYR A 35 -10.54 -14.56 15.90
CA TYR A 35 -9.43 -15.20 15.18
C TYR A 35 -9.64 -16.71 14.98
N TYR A 36 -10.11 -17.41 16.01
CA TYR A 36 -10.31 -18.86 16.00
C TYR A 36 -11.41 -19.33 15.03
N ILE A 37 -12.46 -18.53 14.82
CA ILE A 37 -13.55 -18.89 13.91
C ILE A 37 -13.08 -18.82 12.45
N ILE A 38 -12.24 -17.84 12.10
CA ILE A 38 -11.69 -17.73 10.74
C ILE A 38 -10.73 -18.90 10.46
N LEU A 39 -9.88 -19.26 11.43
CA LEU A 39 -9.01 -20.43 11.31
C LEU A 39 -9.84 -21.71 11.12
N LEU A 40 -10.93 -21.87 11.87
CA LEU A 40 -11.83 -23.02 11.73
C LEU A 40 -12.48 -23.08 10.34
N ILE A 41 -12.92 -21.95 9.78
CA ILE A 41 -13.45 -21.88 8.41
C ILE A 41 -12.40 -22.32 7.38
N PHE A 42 -11.15 -21.88 7.52
CA PHE A 42 -10.06 -22.30 6.64
C PHE A 42 -9.82 -23.81 6.72
N VAL A 43 -9.68 -24.36 7.94
CA VAL A 43 -9.50 -25.80 8.15
C VAL A 43 -10.67 -26.60 7.57
N CYS A 44 -11.92 -26.21 7.84
CA CYS A 44 -13.10 -26.88 7.29
C CYS A 44 -13.18 -26.78 5.76
N SER A 45 -12.77 -25.67 5.16
CA SER A 45 -12.79 -25.52 3.70
C SER A 45 -11.77 -26.44 3.01
N PHE A 46 -10.58 -26.61 3.60
CA PHE A 46 -9.55 -27.51 3.06
C PHE A 46 -9.88 -28.98 3.31
N THR A 47 -10.58 -29.33 4.40
CA THR A 47 -11.06 -30.70 4.60
C THR A 47 -12.15 -31.06 3.59
N ILE A 48 -13.05 -30.13 3.25
CA ILE A 48 -14.03 -30.30 2.17
C ILE A 48 -13.33 -30.44 0.82
N TYR A 49 -12.32 -29.61 0.53
CA TYR A 49 -11.51 -29.74 -0.68
C TYR A 49 -10.84 -31.12 -0.80
N ALA A 50 -10.24 -31.61 0.28
CA ALA A 50 -9.62 -32.93 0.33
C ALA A 50 -10.65 -34.06 0.12
N ALA A 51 -11.87 -33.90 0.63
CA ALA A 51 -12.96 -34.85 0.38
C ALA A 51 -13.38 -34.86 -1.10
N ILE A 52 -13.54 -33.70 -1.73
CA ILE A 52 -13.90 -33.57 -3.16
C ILE A 52 -12.80 -34.15 -4.06
N THR A 53 -11.54 -33.88 -3.74
CA THR A 53 -10.38 -34.34 -4.53
C THR A 53 -9.96 -35.77 -4.20
N SER A 54 -10.61 -36.43 -3.25
CA SER A 54 -10.27 -37.80 -2.84
C SER A 54 -10.34 -38.82 -3.98
N ILE A 55 -11.23 -38.59 -4.96
CA ILE A 55 -11.39 -39.44 -6.16
C ILE A 55 -10.20 -39.33 -7.14
N LEU A 56 -9.38 -38.29 -7.00
CA LEU A 56 -8.21 -37.99 -7.85
C LEU A 56 -6.89 -38.35 -7.17
N ILE A 57 -6.91 -38.91 -5.94
CA ILE A 57 -5.69 -39.26 -5.22
C ILE A 57 -4.93 -40.35 -5.96
N GLY A 58 -3.63 -40.12 -6.18
CA GLY A 58 -2.76 -41.04 -6.92
C GLY A 58 -2.86 -40.92 -8.44
N ASN A 59 -3.78 -40.11 -8.98
CA ASN A 59 -3.84 -39.83 -10.42
C ASN A 59 -2.91 -38.66 -10.77
N THR A 60 -1.83 -38.96 -11.48
CA THR A 60 -0.80 -37.99 -11.89
C THR A 60 -0.96 -37.52 -13.33
N SER A 61 -2.07 -37.89 -13.99
CA SER A 61 -2.37 -37.39 -15.34
C SER A 61 -2.45 -35.86 -15.38
N THR A 62 -2.06 -35.29 -16.52
CA THR A 62 -2.06 -33.84 -16.74
C THR A 62 -3.43 -33.20 -16.50
N LEU A 63 -4.51 -33.88 -16.88
CA LEU A 63 -5.88 -33.45 -16.62
C LEU A 63 -6.18 -33.36 -15.11
N ALA A 64 -5.80 -34.37 -14.34
CA ALA A 64 -6.03 -34.41 -12.90
C ALA A 64 -5.25 -33.30 -12.17
N VAL A 65 -4.04 -32.98 -12.63
CA VAL A 65 -3.24 -31.87 -12.11
C VAL A 65 -3.93 -30.53 -12.37
N TYR A 66 -4.37 -30.27 -13.60
CA TYR A 66 -5.07 -29.02 -13.93
C TYR A 66 -6.37 -28.84 -13.13
N LEU A 67 -7.14 -29.93 -12.96
CA LEU A 67 -8.38 -29.89 -12.19
C LEU A 67 -8.11 -29.54 -10.72
N ARG A 68 -7.10 -30.16 -10.09
CA ARG A 68 -6.69 -29.85 -8.70
C ARG A 68 -6.23 -28.39 -8.55
N LEU A 69 -5.45 -27.88 -9.50
CA LEU A 69 -4.98 -26.50 -9.51
C LEU A 69 -6.13 -25.48 -9.63
N ILE A 70 -7.05 -25.69 -10.58
CA ILE A 70 -8.21 -24.81 -10.76
C ILE A 70 -9.06 -24.78 -9.49
N LEU A 71 -9.38 -25.95 -8.93
CA LEU A 71 -10.21 -26.06 -7.74
C LEU A 71 -9.54 -25.42 -6.52
N SER A 72 -8.23 -25.60 -6.34
CA SER A 72 -7.48 -24.96 -5.25
C SER A 72 -7.42 -23.44 -5.39
N SER A 73 -7.30 -22.93 -6.62
CA SER A 73 -7.28 -21.48 -6.88
C SER A 73 -8.63 -20.83 -6.61
N LEU A 74 -9.72 -21.53 -6.97
CA LEU A 74 -11.09 -21.09 -6.70
C LEU A 74 -11.36 -21.07 -5.19
N LEU A 75 -10.93 -22.09 -4.47
CA LEU A 75 -11.04 -22.15 -3.00
C LEU A 75 -10.29 -21.00 -2.33
N CYS A 76 -9.02 -20.77 -2.70
CA CYS A 76 -8.21 -19.67 -2.17
C CYS A 76 -8.85 -18.31 -2.50
N PHE A 77 -9.45 -18.16 -3.68
CA PHE A 77 -10.17 -16.95 -4.07
C PHE A 77 -11.43 -16.74 -3.20
N CYS A 78 -12.24 -17.77 -2.98
CA CYS A 78 -13.39 -17.72 -2.08
C CYS A 78 -12.99 -17.33 -0.65
N LEU A 79 -11.92 -17.93 -0.12
CA LEU A 79 -11.42 -17.64 1.23
C LEU A 79 -10.89 -16.21 1.37
N SER A 80 -10.36 -15.62 0.29
CA SER A 80 -9.88 -14.23 0.29
C SER A 80 -10.98 -13.21 0.62
N PHE A 81 -12.27 -13.54 0.41
CA PHE A 81 -13.39 -12.63 0.74
C PHE A 81 -13.58 -12.36 2.23
N LEU A 82 -13.01 -13.20 3.10
CA LEU A 82 -13.01 -12.99 4.55
C LEU A 82 -12.14 -11.79 4.98
N TYR A 83 -11.26 -11.31 4.09
CA TYR A 83 -10.33 -10.22 4.34
C TYR A 83 -10.72 -8.92 3.61
N SER A 84 -10.36 -7.77 4.19
CA SER A 84 -10.66 -6.46 3.63
C SER A 84 -9.55 -6.07 2.64
N ALA A 85 -9.67 -6.57 1.42
CA ALA A 85 -8.73 -6.33 0.35
C ALA A 85 -9.47 -6.00 -0.95
N ASN A 86 -8.80 -5.28 -1.85
CA ASN A 86 -9.31 -4.97 -3.18
C ASN A 86 -9.49 -6.27 -4.00
N LEU A 87 -10.40 -6.26 -4.98
CA LEU A 87 -10.63 -7.43 -5.83
C LEU A 87 -9.33 -7.89 -6.53
N ARG A 88 -8.50 -6.93 -6.95
CA ARG A 88 -7.20 -7.20 -7.59
C ARG A 88 -6.24 -7.95 -6.66
N THR A 89 -6.08 -7.50 -5.42
CA THR A 89 -5.21 -8.14 -4.42
C THR A 89 -5.72 -9.54 -4.04
N LYS A 90 -7.04 -9.76 -4.07
CA LYS A 90 -7.66 -11.07 -3.82
C LYS A 90 -7.33 -12.10 -4.90
N ILE A 91 -7.47 -11.71 -6.16
CA ILE A 91 -7.10 -12.56 -7.32
C ILE A 91 -5.60 -12.85 -7.27
N LEU A 92 -4.77 -11.83 -7.01
CA LEU A 92 -3.32 -11.97 -6.96
C LEU A 92 -2.89 -12.98 -5.89
N ILE A 93 -3.42 -12.83 -4.67
CA ILE A 93 -3.05 -13.71 -3.57
C ILE A 93 -3.49 -15.15 -3.85
N SER A 94 -4.71 -15.37 -4.35
CA SER A 94 -5.18 -16.74 -4.62
C SER A 94 -4.38 -17.48 -5.69
N ILE A 95 -3.92 -16.76 -6.73
CA ILE A 95 -3.06 -17.34 -7.78
C ILE A 95 -1.64 -17.54 -7.24
N SER A 96 -1.09 -16.57 -6.50
CA SER A 96 0.25 -16.70 -5.94
C SER A 96 0.37 -17.87 -4.95
N THR A 97 -0.67 -18.12 -4.16
CA THR A 97 -0.69 -19.21 -3.17
C THR A 97 -0.69 -20.58 -3.84
N THR A 98 -1.44 -20.75 -4.93
CA THR A 98 -1.46 -22.04 -5.64
C THR A 98 -0.18 -22.31 -6.40
N ILE A 99 0.46 -21.26 -6.95
CA ILE A 99 1.79 -21.36 -7.55
C ILE A 99 2.84 -21.78 -6.51
N LEU A 100 2.83 -21.16 -5.33
CA LEU A 100 3.73 -21.54 -4.25
C LEU A 100 3.51 -22.99 -3.79
N CYS A 101 2.26 -23.41 -3.60
CA CYS A 101 1.96 -24.78 -3.20
C CYS A 101 2.41 -25.81 -4.24
N SER A 102 2.22 -25.53 -5.54
CA SER A 102 2.65 -26.45 -6.60
C SER A 102 4.18 -26.57 -6.70
N ILE A 103 4.92 -25.47 -6.52
CA ILE A 103 6.38 -25.54 -6.41
C ILE A 103 6.77 -26.43 -5.23
N PHE A 104 6.16 -26.27 -4.05
CA PHE A 104 6.45 -27.14 -2.90
C PHE A 104 6.05 -28.61 -3.12
N GLU A 105 5.00 -28.88 -3.89
CA GLU A 105 4.60 -30.23 -4.29
C GLU A 105 5.67 -30.89 -5.18
N ASP A 106 6.23 -30.16 -6.16
CA ASP A 106 7.32 -30.65 -7.02
C ASP A 106 8.61 -30.95 -6.22
N PHE A 107 8.96 -30.09 -5.26
CA PHE A 107 10.07 -30.34 -4.35
C PHE A 107 9.87 -31.61 -3.51
N SER A 108 8.67 -31.74 -2.96
CA SER A 108 8.29 -32.85 -2.10
C SER A 108 8.24 -34.16 -2.89
N TYR A 109 7.77 -34.10 -4.13
CA TYR A 109 7.78 -35.22 -5.07
C TYR A 109 9.20 -35.74 -5.27
N TYR A 110 10.17 -34.87 -5.53
CA TYR A 110 11.57 -35.29 -5.72
C TYR A 110 12.18 -35.90 -4.46
N ILE A 111 11.97 -35.28 -3.28
CA ILE A 111 12.53 -35.78 -2.01
C ILE A 111 11.96 -37.17 -1.68
N ILE A 112 10.65 -37.36 -1.85
CA ILE A 112 10.02 -38.63 -1.48
C ILE A 112 10.31 -39.72 -2.51
N THR A 113 10.27 -39.42 -3.81
CA THR A 113 10.62 -40.40 -4.83
C THR A 113 12.08 -40.86 -4.74
N SER A 114 13.00 -39.97 -4.34
CA SER A 114 14.40 -40.34 -4.09
C SER A 114 14.58 -41.18 -2.83
N ILE A 115 13.90 -40.86 -1.72
CA ILE A 115 13.96 -41.67 -0.47
C ILE A 115 13.39 -43.07 -0.69
N TYR A 116 12.26 -43.19 -1.39
CA TYR A 116 11.59 -44.48 -1.61
C TYR A 116 12.12 -45.23 -2.85
N SER A 117 13.05 -44.64 -3.63
CA SER A 117 13.48 -45.16 -4.94
C SER A 117 12.29 -45.54 -5.84
N TYR A 118 11.22 -44.76 -5.75
CA TYR A 118 9.94 -45.07 -6.36
C TYR A 118 9.97 -44.70 -7.85
N ARG A 119 9.69 -45.69 -8.72
CA ARG A 119 9.51 -45.46 -10.16
C ARG A 119 8.02 -45.38 -10.45
N VAL A 120 7.58 -44.24 -10.95
CA VAL A 120 6.17 -44.02 -11.32
C VAL A 120 5.82 -44.89 -12.52
N GLU A 121 4.83 -45.75 -12.37
CA GLU A 121 4.18 -46.44 -13.49
C GLU A 121 3.15 -45.49 -14.14
N LYS A 122 2.92 -45.63 -15.46
CA LYS A 122 2.19 -44.64 -16.29
C LYS A 122 0.98 -44.00 -15.58
N ASP A 123 1.12 -42.69 -15.31
CA ASP A 123 0.11 -41.76 -14.80
C ASP A 123 -0.58 -42.12 -13.47
N THR A 124 -0.11 -43.14 -12.75
CA THR A 124 -0.65 -43.55 -11.45
C THR A 124 0.46 -43.71 -10.42
N MET A 125 0.15 -43.28 -9.21
CA MET A 125 1.05 -43.27 -8.08
C MET A 125 0.38 -43.94 -6.89
N ASP A 126 1.15 -44.74 -6.16
CA ASP A 126 0.63 -45.38 -4.94
C ASP A 126 0.14 -44.33 -3.95
N PHE A 127 -1.02 -44.60 -3.35
CA PHE A 127 -1.76 -43.65 -2.52
C PHE A 127 -0.90 -43.15 -1.35
N LEU A 128 -0.12 -44.06 -0.75
CA LEU A 128 0.72 -43.74 0.40
C LEU A 128 1.86 -42.79 0.01
N VAL A 129 2.49 -43.01 -1.14
CA VAL A 129 3.57 -42.14 -1.63
C VAL A 129 3.02 -40.77 -2.02
N PHE A 130 1.85 -40.73 -2.68
CA PHE A 130 1.17 -39.47 -3.02
C PHE A 130 0.77 -38.66 -1.77
N SER A 131 0.20 -39.31 -0.76
CA SER A 131 -0.20 -38.67 0.50
C SER A 131 1.01 -38.11 1.27
N ASN A 132 2.13 -38.83 1.28
CA ASN A 132 3.38 -38.32 1.88
C ASN A 132 3.92 -37.09 1.14
N ILE A 133 3.78 -37.02 -0.19
CA ILE A 133 4.21 -35.86 -0.99
C ILE A 133 3.38 -34.64 -0.66
N SER A 134 2.05 -34.80 -0.64
CA SER A 134 1.13 -33.74 -0.25
C SER A 134 1.47 -33.21 1.15
N LEU A 135 1.66 -34.11 2.12
CA LEU A 135 2.00 -33.75 3.49
C LEU A 135 3.34 -33.03 3.62
N MET A 136 4.38 -33.48 2.92
CA MET A 136 5.67 -32.78 2.94
C MET A 136 5.56 -31.37 2.32
N ALA A 137 4.77 -31.24 1.25
CA ALA A 137 4.55 -29.95 0.60
C ALA A 137 3.82 -28.97 1.52
N THR A 138 2.80 -29.45 2.25
CA THR A 138 2.08 -28.62 3.23
C THR A 138 2.96 -28.25 4.41
N MET A 139 3.91 -29.11 4.84
CA MET A 139 4.91 -28.73 5.84
C MET A 139 5.82 -27.60 5.37
N PHE A 140 6.35 -27.67 4.15
CA PHE A 140 7.19 -26.60 3.61
C PHE A 140 6.42 -25.29 3.48
N PHE A 141 5.18 -25.37 3.01
CA PHE A 141 4.32 -24.20 2.89
C PHE A 141 3.99 -23.59 4.27
N LEU A 142 3.79 -24.41 5.31
CA LEU A 142 3.60 -23.94 6.68
C LEU A 142 4.83 -23.21 7.22
N ILE A 143 6.03 -23.78 7.06
CA ILE A 143 7.28 -23.14 7.49
C ILE A 143 7.46 -21.81 6.77
N PHE A 144 7.23 -21.79 5.45
CA PHE A 144 7.29 -20.58 4.64
C PHE A 144 6.29 -19.51 5.12
N SER A 145 5.06 -19.91 5.43
CA SER A 145 4.02 -19.02 5.94
C SER A 145 4.39 -18.41 7.29
N ILE A 146 5.01 -19.17 8.18
CA ILE A 146 5.50 -18.68 9.48
C ILE A 146 6.66 -17.68 9.29
N LEU A 147 7.61 -17.98 8.42
CA LEU A 147 8.73 -17.08 8.11
C LEU A 147 8.22 -15.74 7.57
N ILE A 148 7.29 -15.78 6.63
CA ILE A 148 6.65 -14.59 6.08
C ILE A 148 5.90 -13.81 7.16
N HIS A 149 5.12 -14.49 8.02
CA HIS A 149 4.42 -13.84 9.12
C HIS A 149 5.35 -13.07 10.06
N PHE A 150 6.55 -13.60 10.30
CA PHE A 150 7.55 -12.95 11.15
C PHE A 150 8.19 -11.73 10.48
N VAL A 151 8.43 -11.79 9.17
CA VAL A 151 9.05 -10.70 8.40
C VAL A 151 8.05 -9.55 8.13
N TRP A 152 6.76 -9.85 7.94
CA TRP A 152 5.78 -8.88 7.44
C TRP A 152 5.02 -8.08 8.49
N LYS A 153 5.45 -8.08 9.75
CA LYS A 153 4.76 -7.37 10.84
C LYS A 153 4.79 -5.83 10.74
N LYS A 154 5.19 -5.25 9.60
CA LYS A 154 5.17 -3.82 9.31
C LYS A 154 4.03 -3.52 8.34
N GLU A 155 3.14 -2.62 8.75
CA GLU A 155 1.81 -2.41 8.15
C GLU A 155 1.83 -1.98 6.67
N ALA A 156 0.85 -2.48 5.91
CA ALA A 156 0.73 -2.34 4.46
C ALA A 156 -0.04 -1.09 4.00
N PHE A 157 0.41 -0.47 2.89
CA PHE A 157 -0.40 0.46 2.08
C PHE A 157 -0.10 0.41 0.56
N VAL A 158 -0.99 1.06 -0.20
CA VAL A 158 -1.45 0.85 -1.59
C VAL A 158 -0.36 0.93 -2.69
N HIS A 159 -0.44 0.02 -3.67
CA HIS A 159 0.56 -0.16 -4.73
C HIS A 159 0.17 0.42 -6.10
N SER A 160 1.18 0.83 -6.87
CA SER A 160 1.09 1.26 -8.26
C SER A 160 1.03 0.06 -9.24
N LEU A 161 0.32 0.24 -10.35
CA LEU A 161 -0.04 -0.83 -11.30
C LEU A 161 1.16 -1.49 -11.99
N SER A 162 2.20 -0.72 -12.30
CA SER A 162 3.34 -1.19 -13.11
C SER A 162 4.17 -2.27 -12.40
N TYR A 163 4.43 -2.10 -11.11
CA TYR A 163 5.21 -3.06 -10.33
C TYR A 163 4.43 -4.33 -9.98
N THR A 164 3.11 -4.22 -9.90
CA THR A 164 2.22 -5.36 -9.69
C THR A 164 2.25 -6.32 -10.90
N ILE A 165 2.41 -5.79 -12.12
CA ILE A 165 2.52 -6.58 -13.35
C ILE A 165 3.86 -7.33 -13.38
N ILE A 166 4.97 -6.67 -13.04
CA ILE A 166 6.32 -7.30 -13.01
C ILE A 166 6.38 -8.44 -11.97
N LEU A 167 5.75 -8.24 -10.79
CA LEU A 167 5.65 -9.27 -9.75
C LEU A 167 4.90 -10.51 -10.23
N LEU A 168 3.91 -10.37 -11.11
CA LEU A 168 3.10 -11.48 -11.60
C LEU A 168 3.75 -12.21 -12.78
N VAL A 169 4.49 -11.47 -13.60
CA VAL A 169 5.16 -12.02 -14.80
C VAL A 169 6.23 -13.06 -14.42
N ILE A 170 7.02 -12.82 -13.38
CA ILE A 170 8.15 -13.70 -13.02
C ILE A 170 7.69 -15.08 -12.48
N PRO A 171 6.72 -15.19 -11.55
CA PRO A 171 6.16 -16.47 -11.13
C PRO A 171 5.40 -17.18 -12.25
N VAL A 172 4.69 -16.46 -13.11
CA VAL A 172 3.99 -17.05 -14.26
C VAL A 172 4.96 -17.60 -15.29
N LEU A 173 6.05 -16.89 -15.59
CA LEU A 173 7.14 -17.38 -16.44
C LEU A 173 7.86 -18.57 -15.81
N SER A 174 8.09 -18.55 -14.50
CA SER A 174 8.68 -19.66 -13.75
C SER A 174 7.82 -20.93 -13.86
N MET A 175 6.50 -20.80 -13.74
CA MET A 175 5.56 -21.91 -13.91
C MET A 175 5.50 -22.39 -15.36
N CYS A 176 5.47 -21.47 -16.33
CA CYS A 176 5.47 -21.83 -17.74
C CYS A 176 6.75 -22.61 -18.13
N LEU A 177 7.88 -22.23 -17.53
CA LEU A 177 9.16 -22.92 -17.69
C LEU A 177 9.12 -24.34 -17.12
N LEU A 178 8.69 -24.52 -15.87
CA LEU A 178 8.59 -25.83 -15.22
C LEU A 178 7.59 -26.77 -15.90
N LEU A 179 6.49 -26.24 -16.43
CA LEU A 179 5.46 -26.99 -17.16
C LEU A 179 5.80 -27.27 -18.63
N SER A 180 6.92 -26.74 -19.13
CA SER A 180 7.29 -26.94 -20.52
C SER A 180 7.69 -28.39 -20.81
N LYS A 181 7.27 -28.92 -21.97
CA LYS A 181 7.58 -30.29 -22.42
C LYS A 181 9.06 -30.69 -22.28
N PRO A 182 10.06 -29.86 -22.65
CA PRO A 182 11.47 -30.26 -22.52
C PRO A 182 11.93 -30.40 -21.06
N ILE A 183 11.38 -29.59 -20.15
CA ILE A 183 11.76 -29.63 -18.72
C ILE A 183 11.05 -30.79 -18.01
N LEU A 184 9.81 -31.09 -18.38
CA LEU A 184 9.13 -32.32 -17.96
C LEU A 184 9.85 -33.59 -18.44
N TYR A 185 10.39 -33.56 -19.67
CA TYR A 185 11.23 -34.65 -20.18
C TYR A 185 12.55 -34.78 -19.40
N LEU A 186 13.12 -33.66 -18.93
CA LEU A 186 14.30 -33.67 -18.06
C LEU A 186 14.03 -34.37 -16.72
N ASN A 187 12.84 -34.16 -16.12
CA ASN A 187 12.42 -34.82 -14.88
C ASN A 187 12.42 -36.36 -15.00
N ILE A 188 12.02 -36.88 -16.16
CA ILE A 188 11.95 -38.33 -16.42
C ILE A 188 13.35 -38.94 -16.61
N ASN A 189 14.26 -38.24 -17.31
CA ASN A 189 15.56 -38.80 -17.69
C ASN A 189 16.69 -38.50 -16.69
N ILE A 190 16.71 -37.29 -16.12
CA ILE A 190 17.75 -36.82 -15.19
C ILE A 190 17.08 -36.03 -14.06
N PRO A 191 16.45 -36.73 -13.09
CA PRO A 191 15.69 -36.07 -12.03
C PRO A 191 16.56 -35.15 -11.14
N SER A 192 17.86 -35.45 -10.99
CA SER A 192 18.81 -34.60 -10.24
C SER A 192 19.03 -33.22 -10.87
N ALA A 193 19.07 -33.15 -12.20
CA ALA A 193 19.20 -31.87 -12.92
C ALA A 193 17.91 -31.05 -12.83
N PHE A 194 16.75 -31.72 -12.89
CA PHE A 194 15.46 -31.08 -12.68
C PHE A 194 15.33 -30.49 -11.27
N PHE A 195 15.80 -31.20 -10.24
CA PHE A 195 15.81 -30.69 -8.87
C PHE A 195 16.67 -29.43 -8.70
N ILE A 196 17.87 -29.42 -9.28
CA ILE A 196 18.75 -28.24 -9.25
C ILE A 196 18.08 -27.05 -9.95
N LEU A 197 17.43 -27.29 -11.09
CA LEU A 197 16.67 -26.26 -11.81
C LEU A 197 15.52 -25.71 -10.95
N ALA A 198 14.72 -26.57 -10.33
CA ALA A 198 13.63 -26.18 -9.45
C ALA A 198 14.14 -25.37 -8.23
N ALA A 199 15.29 -25.75 -7.65
CA ALA A 199 16.00 -25.01 -6.60
C ALA A 199 16.37 -23.59 -7.02
N PHE A 200 16.94 -23.43 -8.20
CA PHE A 200 17.26 -22.09 -8.72
C PHE A 200 16.01 -21.28 -9.02
N VAL A 201 14.95 -21.88 -9.59
CA VAL A 201 13.68 -21.19 -9.85
C VAL A 201 13.03 -20.74 -8.55
N LEU A 202 13.02 -21.57 -7.51
CA LEU A 202 12.50 -21.21 -6.20
C LEU A 202 13.34 -20.08 -5.57
N PHE A 203 14.67 -20.17 -5.63
CA PHE A 203 15.57 -19.13 -5.14
C PHE A 203 15.31 -17.79 -5.85
N ILE A 204 15.18 -17.79 -7.18
CA ILE A 204 14.87 -16.59 -7.96
C ILE A 204 13.51 -15.99 -7.55
N ASN A 205 12.49 -16.83 -7.34
CA ASN A 205 11.18 -16.34 -6.90
C ASN A 205 11.23 -15.73 -5.49
N ILE A 206 11.98 -16.31 -4.56
CA ILE A 206 12.20 -15.73 -3.22
C ILE A 206 12.97 -14.41 -3.32
N MET A 207 14.07 -14.36 -4.09
CA MET A 207 14.85 -13.15 -4.27
C MET A 207 14.03 -12.03 -4.92
N ASN A 208 13.25 -12.36 -5.95
CA ASN A 208 12.35 -11.41 -6.60
C ASN A 208 11.31 -10.86 -5.62
N TYR A 209 10.80 -11.70 -4.73
CA TYR A 209 9.86 -11.28 -3.70
C TYR A 209 10.48 -10.31 -2.67
N ILE A 210 11.70 -10.61 -2.20
CA ILE A 210 12.45 -9.73 -1.29
C ILE A 210 12.77 -8.40 -1.96
N LEU A 211 13.23 -8.43 -3.21
CA LEU A 211 13.53 -7.23 -3.99
C LEU A 211 12.27 -6.37 -4.15
N PHE A 212 11.14 -7.00 -4.46
CA PHE A 212 9.86 -6.32 -4.59
C PHE A 212 9.45 -5.61 -3.29
N TYR A 213 9.60 -6.27 -2.14
CA TYR A 213 9.33 -5.64 -0.84
C TYR A 213 10.18 -4.38 -0.63
N ASN A 214 11.48 -4.46 -0.91
CA ASN A 214 12.39 -3.32 -0.77
C ASN A 214 12.02 -2.18 -1.73
N VAL A 215 11.60 -2.48 -2.96
CA VAL A 215 11.16 -1.46 -3.93
C VAL A 215 9.87 -0.78 -3.45
N LEU A 216 8.93 -1.54 -2.90
CA LEU A 216 7.69 -0.98 -2.33
C LEU A 216 7.96 -0.04 -1.16
N GLU A 217 8.80 -0.46 -0.21
CA GLU A 217 9.19 0.37 0.94
C GLU A 217 9.87 1.67 0.48
N ASN A 218 10.75 1.58 -0.54
CA ASN A 218 11.40 2.75 -1.12
C ASN A 218 10.43 3.72 -1.83
N GLU A 219 9.43 3.21 -2.53
CA GLU A 219 8.41 4.06 -3.17
C GLU A 219 7.54 4.77 -2.12
N GLU A 220 7.18 4.09 -1.03
CA GLU A 220 6.47 4.71 0.08
C GLU A 220 7.29 5.84 0.71
N LEU A 221 8.56 5.56 1.03
CA LEU A 221 9.49 6.56 1.56
C LEU A 221 9.61 7.76 0.61
N ARG A 222 9.67 7.53 -0.71
CA ARG A 222 9.73 8.60 -1.72
C ARG A 222 8.46 9.42 -1.79
N PHE A 223 7.29 8.79 -1.71
CA PHE A 223 6.01 9.49 -1.70
C PHE A 223 5.87 10.37 -0.46
N GLN A 224 6.17 9.81 0.73
CA GLN A 224 6.16 10.57 1.98
C GLN A 224 7.16 11.73 1.94
N LEU A 225 8.37 11.52 1.40
CA LEU A 225 9.36 12.59 1.20
C LEU A 225 8.85 13.70 0.29
N THR A 226 8.10 13.36 -0.76
CA THR A 226 7.55 14.35 -1.70
C THR A 226 6.52 15.23 -1.02
N ILE A 227 5.58 14.62 -0.29
CA ILE A 227 4.59 15.37 0.50
C ILE A 227 5.27 16.25 1.56
N GLN A 228 6.26 15.73 2.28
CA GLN A 228 7.00 16.51 3.27
C GLN A 228 7.73 17.70 2.64
N LYS A 229 8.31 17.52 1.45
CA LYS A 229 8.95 18.63 0.71
C LYS A 229 7.96 19.72 0.34
N GLU A 230 6.79 19.36 -0.18
CA GLU A 230 5.73 20.33 -0.50
C GLU A 230 5.28 21.10 0.76
N GLN A 231 5.14 20.41 1.90
CA GLN A 231 4.81 21.05 3.17
C GLN A 231 5.88 22.04 3.63
N ILE A 232 7.16 21.68 3.53
CA ILE A 232 8.28 22.55 3.87
C ILE A 232 8.30 23.79 2.96
N GLU A 233 8.08 23.60 1.66
CA GLU A 233 8.04 24.71 0.70
C GLU A 233 6.87 25.66 0.99
N PHE A 234 5.68 25.13 1.26
CA PHE A 234 4.53 25.92 1.69
C PHE A 234 4.80 26.70 2.98
N GLN A 235 5.43 26.06 3.97
CA GLN A 235 5.84 26.72 5.21
C GLN A 235 6.86 27.84 4.94
N ARG A 236 7.86 27.59 4.10
CA ARG A 236 8.87 28.58 3.73
C ARG A 236 8.23 29.81 3.09
N ASN A 237 7.34 29.62 2.12
CA ASN A 237 6.61 30.70 1.46
C ASN A 237 5.78 31.51 2.47
N LYS A 238 5.15 30.84 3.45
CA LYS A 238 4.42 31.51 4.52
C LYS A 238 5.33 32.34 5.44
N TYR A 239 6.52 31.83 5.78
CA TYR A 239 7.51 32.57 6.57
C TYR A 239 8.07 33.78 5.81
N GLU A 240 8.31 33.67 4.51
CA GLU A 240 8.73 34.81 3.67
C GLU A 240 7.65 35.90 3.63
N GLN A 241 6.38 35.53 3.44
CA GLN A 241 5.25 36.46 3.49
C GLN A 241 5.13 37.13 4.87
N LEU A 242 5.27 36.34 5.95
CA LEU A 242 5.24 36.87 7.31
C LEU A 242 6.41 37.84 7.56
N GLY A 243 7.62 37.52 7.08
CA GLY A 243 8.79 38.39 7.17
C GLY A 243 8.60 39.72 6.43
N ALA A 244 8.01 39.69 5.22
CA ALA A 244 7.66 40.89 4.47
C ALA A 244 6.60 41.74 5.22
N ALA A 245 5.56 41.10 5.77
CA ALA A 245 4.57 41.78 6.59
C ALA A 245 5.19 42.43 7.84
N TYR A 246 6.06 41.72 8.56
CA TYR A 246 6.79 42.28 9.70
C TYR A 246 7.67 43.47 9.32
N LYS A 247 8.33 43.43 8.15
CA LYS A 247 9.14 44.56 7.65
C LYS A 247 8.24 45.78 7.36
N ASN A 248 7.07 45.57 6.79
CA ASN A 248 6.09 46.63 6.54
C ASN A 248 5.57 47.23 7.85
N ILE A 249 5.22 46.40 8.83
CA ILE A 249 4.80 46.86 10.17
C ILE A 249 5.92 47.66 10.85
N ARG A 250 7.18 47.21 10.74
CA ARG A 250 8.33 47.93 11.30
C ARG A 250 8.51 49.30 10.64
N SER A 251 8.39 49.38 9.32
CA SER A 251 8.44 50.66 8.58
C SER A 251 7.32 51.59 9.04
N PHE A 252 6.09 51.07 9.12
CA PHE A 252 4.93 51.82 9.59
C PHE A 252 5.13 52.39 11.00
N MET A 253 5.66 51.57 11.92
CA MET A 253 5.98 51.99 13.28
C MET A 253 7.03 53.10 13.31
N HIS A 254 8.06 53.00 12.46
CA HIS A 254 9.10 54.02 12.34
C HIS A 254 8.54 55.35 11.83
N ASP A 255 7.70 55.31 10.78
CA ASP A 255 7.07 56.49 10.22
C ASP A 255 6.11 57.14 11.24
N THR A 256 5.33 56.33 11.96
CA THR A 256 4.45 56.79 13.04
C THR A 256 5.25 57.48 14.15
N LYS A 257 6.39 56.90 14.56
CA LYS A 257 7.29 57.54 15.53
C LYS A 257 7.77 58.90 15.03
N LYS A 258 8.13 59.02 13.75
CA LYS A 258 8.56 60.29 13.14
C LYS A 258 7.44 61.33 13.17
N HIS A 259 6.21 60.95 12.82
CA HIS A 259 5.05 61.84 12.89
C HIS A 259 4.80 62.35 14.31
N LEU A 260 4.85 61.48 15.31
CA LEU A 260 4.69 61.86 16.71
C LEU A 260 5.79 62.83 17.18
N PHE A 261 7.04 62.59 16.78
CA PHE A 261 8.18 63.45 17.11
C PHE A 261 8.04 64.85 16.50
N TYR A 262 7.51 64.94 15.28
CA TYR A 262 7.24 66.23 14.64
C TYR A 262 6.17 67.01 15.39
N ILE A 263 5.06 66.36 15.76
CA ILE A 263 4.00 66.98 16.55
C ILE A 263 4.54 67.46 17.90
N GLU A 264 5.34 66.65 18.58
CA GLU A 264 6.03 67.01 19.82
C GLU A 264 6.90 68.26 19.65
N ASN A 265 7.72 68.32 18.60
CA ASN A 265 8.54 69.49 18.30
C ASN A 265 7.69 70.75 18.04
N CYS A 266 6.60 70.65 17.26
CA CYS A 266 5.68 71.78 17.04
C CYS A 266 5.09 72.31 18.34
N VAL A 267 4.70 71.42 19.27
CA VAL A 267 4.18 71.80 20.60
C VAL A 267 5.27 72.47 21.44
N THR A 268 6.49 71.93 21.41
CA THR A 268 7.64 72.43 22.20
C THR A 268 8.11 73.81 21.70
N GLU A 269 8.09 74.03 20.39
CA GLU A 269 8.44 75.31 19.74
C GLU A 269 7.28 76.33 19.69
N LYS A 270 6.12 75.99 20.27
CA LYS A 270 4.88 76.80 20.26
C LYS A 270 4.34 77.14 18.85
N LYS A 271 4.61 76.29 17.85
CA LYS A 271 4.10 76.38 16.47
C LYS A 271 2.77 75.64 16.33
N TYR A 272 1.72 76.16 16.98
CA TYR A 272 0.42 75.48 17.05
C TYR A 272 -0.34 75.49 15.72
N ASP A 273 -0.12 76.51 14.89
CA ASP A 273 -0.81 76.68 13.61
C ASP A 273 -0.47 75.57 12.59
N ASP A 274 0.72 74.96 12.71
CA ASP A 274 1.21 73.93 11.80
C ASP A 274 0.67 72.51 12.12
N ILE A 275 0.10 72.29 13.31
CA ILE A 275 -0.30 70.96 13.80
C ILE A 275 -1.55 70.45 13.08
N ILE A 276 -2.58 71.29 12.94
CA ILE A 276 -3.84 70.93 12.27
C ILE A 276 -3.63 70.57 10.79
N PRO A 277 -2.92 71.38 9.97
CA PRO A 277 -2.68 71.03 8.57
C PRO A 277 -1.85 69.75 8.45
N TYR A 278 -0.80 69.58 9.26
CA TYR A 278 0.03 68.36 9.24
C TYR A 278 -0.76 67.10 9.66
N SER A 279 -1.62 67.21 10.67
CA SER A 279 -2.50 66.11 11.10
C SER A 279 -3.48 65.68 9.99
N LYS A 280 -4.05 66.65 9.26
CA LYS A 280 -4.92 66.37 8.10
C LYS A 280 -4.16 65.65 6.97
N GLU A 281 -2.91 66.05 6.73
CA GLU A 281 -2.05 65.41 5.72
C GLU A 281 -1.76 63.95 6.10
N ILE A 282 -1.36 63.67 7.35
CA ILE A 282 -1.14 62.30 7.83
C ILE A 282 -2.42 61.47 7.75
N MET A 283 -3.57 62.05 8.12
CA MET A 283 -4.86 61.34 8.07
C MET A 283 -5.18 60.89 6.64
N HIS A 284 -4.96 61.76 5.66
CA HIS A 284 -5.16 61.44 4.25
C HIS A 284 -4.21 60.33 3.77
N ASP A 285 -2.94 60.39 4.18
CA ASP A 285 -1.94 59.37 3.86
C ASP A 285 -2.28 58.00 4.50
N LEU A 286 -2.82 57.99 5.72
CA LEU A 286 -3.27 56.76 6.40
C LEU A 286 -4.52 56.16 5.75
N GLU A 287 -5.51 56.99 5.40
CA GLU A 287 -6.72 56.57 4.70
C GLU A 287 -6.39 55.94 3.33
N SER A 288 -5.40 56.48 2.62
CA SER A 288 -4.95 55.92 1.34
C SER A 288 -4.31 54.52 1.45
N ARG A 289 -3.83 54.15 2.64
CA ARG A 289 -3.19 52.86 2.93
C ARG A 289 -4.12 51.84 3.59
N TYR A 290 -5.30 52.26 4.05
CA TYR A 290 -6.27 51.38 4.69
C TYR A 290 -6.91 50.43 3.67
N CYS A 291 -6.98 49.13 4.00
CA CYS A 291 -7.49 48.10 3.10
C CYS A 291 -8.90 48.44 2.58
N THR A 292 -9.07 48.39 1.27
CA THR A 292 -10.34 48.62 0.57
C THR A 292 -11.36 47.49 0.72
N ILE A 293 -10.98 46.34 1.27
CA ILE A 293 -11.84 45.15 1.39
C ILE A 293 -12.08 44.82 2.87
N ASN A 294 -13.35 44.90 3.26
CA ASN A 294 -13.84 44.53 4.57
C ASN A 294 -15.19 43.82 4.40
N THR A 295 -15.14 42.49 4.34
CA THR A 295 -16.31 41.62 4.12
C THR A 295 -16.82 41.02 5.44
N GLY A 296 -16.11 41.23 6.55
CA GLY A 296 -16.43 40.71 7.87
C GLY A 296 -15.89 39.30 8.13
N ASN A 297 -15.18 38.70 7.16
CA ASN A 297 -14.45 37.44 7.32
C ASN A 297 -12.96 37.69 7.14
N LEU A 298 -12.22 37.58 8.26
CA LEU A 298 -10.80 37.92 8.34
C LEU A 298 -9.92 37.08 7.40
N VAL A 299 -10.32 35.83 7.12
CA VAL A 299 -9.58 34.95 6.18
C VAL A 299 -9.75 35.42 4.75
N ILE A 300 -10.99 35.75 4.35
CA ILE A 300 -11.30 36.22 3.00
C ILE A 300 -10.70 37.61 2.78
N ASP A 301 -10.85 38.50 3.76
CA ASP A 301 -10.30 39.85 3.70
C ASP A 301 -8.77 39.82 3.58
N ALA A 302 -8.09 38.93 4.34
CA ALA A 302 -6.65 38.74 4.22
C ALA A 302 -6.25 38.15 2.87
N PHE A 303 -6.98 37.16 2.36
CA PHE A 303 -6.63 36.48 1.10
C PHE A 303 -6.81 37.40 -0.11
N VAL A 304 -7.96 38.07 -0.22
CA VAL A 304 -8.26 38.97 -1.34
C VAL A 304 -7.40 40.23 -1.28
N SER A 305 -7.13 40.77 -0.08
CA SER A 305 -6.19 41.89 0.07
C SER A 305 -4.77 41.50 -0.35
N ASN A 306 -4.31 40.29 0.00
CA ASN A 306 -3.00 39.80 -0.43
C ASN A 306 -2.94 39.60 -1.95
N LEU A 307 -3.99 39.03 -2.56
CA LEU A 307 -4.07 38.87 -4.01
C LEU A 307 -4.03 40.23 -4.74
N LEU A 308 -4.79 41.22 -4.26
CA LEU A 308 -4.77 42.59 -4.80
C LEU A 308 -3.40 43.25 -4.70
N LEU A 309 -2.70 43.06 -3.58
CA LEU A 309 -1.35 43.58 -3.39
C LEU A 309 -0.36 42.92 -4.35
N GLN A 310 -0.45 41.60 -4.54
CA GLN A 310 0.40 40.86 -5.47
C GLN A 310 0.16 41.27 -6.93
N THR A 311 -1.10 41.40 -7.35
CA THR A 311 -1.43 41.82 -8.72
C THR A 311 -1.04 43.26 -8.98
N LYS A 312 -1.20 44.16 -8.00
CA LYS A 312 -0.76 45.57 -8.10
C LYS A 312 0.75 45.67 -8.25
N ALA A 313 1.52 44.83 -7.53
CA ALA A 313 2.98 44.75 -7.67
C ALA A 313 3.43 44.26 -9.06
N GLN A 314 2.58 43.51 -9.77
CA GLN A 314 2.83 43.01 -11.12
C GLN A 314 2.21 43.89 -12.23
N GLY A 315 1.61 45.03 -11.88
CA GLY A 315 0.95 45.93 -12.83
C GLY A 315 -0.40 45.42 -13.38
N ILE A 316 -0.98 44.39 -12.76
CA ILE A 316 -2.24 43.78 -13.18
C ILE A 316 -3.41 44.42 -12.42
N THR A 317 -4.38 44.99 -13.13
CA THR A 317 -5.61 45.54 -12.55
C THR A 317 -6.61 44.43 -12.26
N LEU A 318 -6.90 44.20 -10.97
CA LEU A 318 -7.85 43.19 -10.51
C LEU A 318 -9.13 43.87 -10.01
N HIS A 319 -10.27 43.59 -10.63
CA HIS A 319 -11.59 44.04 -10.17
C HIS A 319 -12.28 42.94 -9.37
N THR A 320 -12.59 43.21 -8.10
CA THR A 320 -13.23 42.24 -7.19
C THR A 320 -14.66 42.67 -6.85
N ASN A 321 -15.66 41.85 -7.19
CA ASN A 321 -17.04 42.01 -6.74
C ASN A 321 -17.40 40.81 -5.86
N LEU A 322 -17.43 41.02 -4.54
CA LEU A 322 -17.65 39.98 -3.54
C LEU A 322 -19.06 40.11 -2.96
N LYS A 323 -19.91 39.12 -3.20
CA LYS A 323 -21.23 38.97 -2.56
C LYS A 323 -21.22 37.73 -1.68
N PHE A 324 -21.46 37.90 -0.38
CA PHE A 324 -21.53 36.79 0.58
C PHE A 324 -22.91 36.74 1.24
N ASP A 325 -23.49 35.55 1.28
CA ASP A 325 -24.67 35.24 2.09
C ASP A 325 -24.20 34.79 3.49
N LYS A 326 -24.70 35.45 4.54
CA LYS A 326 -24.23 35.24 5.93
C LYS A 326 -24.46 33.82 6.44
N ALA A 327 -25.35 33.04 5.81
CA ALA A 327 -25.78 31.73 6.29
C ALA A 327 -24.84 30.56 5.91
N THR A 328 -24.01 30.69 4.87
CA THR A 328 -23.32 29.53 4.27
C THR A 328 -21.92 29.25 4.83
N ILE A 329 -21.37 30.15 5.66
CA ILE A 329 -19.96 30.11 6.07
C ILE A 329 -19.72 29.23 7.31
N LEU A 330 -20.73 29.02 8.16
CA LEU A 330 -20.59 28.24 9.40
C LEU A 330 -20.48 26.72 9.18
N SER A 331 -20.86 26.20 8.00
CA SER A 331 -20.79 24.76 7.71
C SER A 331 -19.43 24.28 7.20
N MET A 332 -18.55 25.17 6.70
CA MET A 332 -17.25 24.78 6.14
C MET A 332 -16.12 24.69 7.18
N ILE A 333 -16.34 25.11 8.42
CA ILE A 333 -15.32 25.06 9.50
C ILE A 333 -15.55 23.87 10.46
N ILE A 334 -16.70 23.18 10.36
CA ILE A 334 -17.08 22.08 11.28
C ILE A 334 -17.20 20.72 10.57
N THR A 335 -16.82 20.61 9.30
CA THR A 335 -16.68 19.30 8.62
C THR A 335 -15.28 19.12 8.11
#